data_AF-A0A1S0UE44-F1
#
_entry.id   AF-A0A1S0UE44-F1
#
_cell.length_a   1.000
_cell.length_b   1.000
_cell.length_c   1.000
_cell.angle_alpha   90.00
_cell.angle_beta   90.00
_cell.angle_gamma   90.00
#
_symmetry.space_group_name_H-M   'P 1'
#
loop_
_entity.id
_entity.type
_entity.pdbx_description
1 polymer ?
#
loop_
_entity_poly.entity_id
_entity_poly.type
_entity_poly.pdbx_seq_one_letter_code
_entity_poly.pdbx_strand_id
1 'polypeptide(L)'
;MRCRLRKQLFIKRNKICEISLAFGLAGLIFIIIDSEITATTGDNDFSKTHPISLLLRSLCVLCTIALMASLIHYHSIEVKMALIDSGADDWRVALTTERAIKLAIELIVCAICPFPGTGIMQWSYIHPDSRKATMVDVPVDVILSVPMFLRAYLLCRFMVLHSKQFQDAATRSIAALNRISMDFRFVIKTMMADHPLRVLVVFTVSFWICMSWMFTQCERYDGQLSAKHYYLNSLWFIIVTFMSVGYGDIVPNTYCGRTLAVTTGIVGAGVSSALIAVISRKLELSRAEKHVNNFMADSKLTNQRKNAAALVLQQTW
;
A
#
# COMPACT_ATOMS: atom_id res chain seq x y z
N MET A 1 -31.13 24.44 -7.75
CA MET A 1 -30.70 24.38 -6.33
C MET A 1 -29.92 23.09 -5.99
N ARG A 2 -30.44 21.90 -6.30
CA ARG A 2 -29.83 20.58 -5.97
C ARG A 2 -28.39 20.38 -6.47
N CYS A 3 -28.08 20.76 -7.71
CA CYS A 3 -26.71 20.64 -8.26
C CYS A 3 -25.66 21.46 -7.48
N ARG A 4 -26.02 22.66 -7.00
CA ARG A 4 -25.13 23.52 -6.20
C ARG A 4 -24.83 22.89 -4.84
N LEU A 5 -25.87 22.36 -4.17
CA LEU A 5 -25.74 21.65 -2.91
C LEU A 5 -24.87 20.38 -3.06
N ARG A 6 -25.07 19.61 -4.13
CA ARG A 6 -24.25 18.43 -4.46
C ARG A 6 -22.77 18.78 -4.63
N LYS A 7 -22.46 19.88 -5.33
CA LYS A 7 -21.08 20.36 -5.48
C LYS A 7 -20.46 20.75 -4.14
N GLN A 8 -21.20 21.43 -3.27
CA GLN A 8 -20.73 21.80 -1.93
C GLN A 8 -20.45 20.56 -1.06
N LEU A 9 -21.35 19.58 -1.07
CA LEU A 9 -21.17 18.32 -0.34
C LEU A 9 -19.98 17.51 -0.86
N PHE A 10 -19.75 17.50 -2.18
CA PHE A 10 -18.57 16.87 -2.77
C PHE A 10 -17.26 17.51 -2.28
N ILE A 11 -17.19 18.85 -2.27
CA ILE A 11 -16.02 19.58 -1.74
C ILE A 11 -15.82 19.27 -0.25
N LYS A 12 -16.90 19.28 0.53
CA LYS A 12 -16.86 18.96 1.96
C LYS A 12 -16.36 17.53 2.20
N ARG A 13 -16.83 16.56 1.41
CA ARG A 13 -16.39 15.16 1.46
C ARG A 13 -14.89 15.03 1.18
N ASN A 14 -14.36 15.72 0.18
CA ASN A 14 -12.92 15.71 -0.11
C ASN A 14 -12.11 16.28 1.06
N LYS A 15 -12.54 17.41 1.64
CA LYS A 15 -11.88 18.00 2.81
C LYS A 15 -11.90 17.06 4.03
N ILE A 16 -12.97 16.32 4.25
CA ILE A 16 -13.03 15.33 5.34
C ILE A 16 -12.14 14.13 5.05
N CYS A 17 -12.02 13.72 3.78
CA CYS A 17 -11.07 12.69 3.39
C CYS A 17 -9.63 13.11 3.72
N GLU A 18 -9.24 14.35 3.42
CA GLU A 18 -7.93 14.91 3.80
C GLU A 18 -7.70 14.88 5.32
N ILE A 19 -8.70 15.34 6.09
CA ILE A 19 -8.64 15.34 7.56
C ILE A 19 -8.52 13.91 8.11
N SER A 20 -9.29 12.96 7.56
CA SER A 20 -9.21 11.55 7.97
C SER A 20 -7.82 10.96 7.68
N LEU A 21 -7.23 11.27 6.52
CA LEU A 21 -5.87 10.84 6.19
C LEU A 21 -4.85 11.46 7.16
N ALA A 22 -4.98 12.75 7.47
CA ALA A 22 -4.09 13.45 8.39
C ALA A 22 -4.11 12.81 9.79
N PHE A 23 -5.29 12.52 10.35
CA PHE A 23 -5.38 11.83 11.63
C PHE A 23 -4.86 10.39 11.58
N GLY A 24 -5.13 9.66 10.48
CA GLY A 24 -4.60 8.31 10.27
C GLY A 24 -3.07 8.27 10.24
N LEU A 25 -2.43 9.21 9.52
CA LEU A 25 -0.98 9.33 9.43
C LEU A 25 -0.37 9.83 10.74
N ALA A 26 -0.97 10.82 11.39
CA ALA A 26 -0.49 11.32 12.69
C ALA A 26 -0.45 10.21 13.74
N GLY A 27 -1.51 9.39 13.83
CA GLY A 27 -1.54 8.24 14.74
C GLY A 27 -0.43 7.22 14.44
N LEU A 28 -0.18 6.91 13.16
CA LEU A 28 0.92 6.03 12.76
C LEU A 28 2.28 6.61 13.14
N ILE A 29 2.51 7.90 12.88
CA ILE A 29 3.77 8.59 13.20
C ILE A 29 4.03 8.55 14.71
N PHE A 30 3.03 8.83 15.55
CA PHE A 30 3.21 8.78 17.00
C PHE A 30 3.61 7.39 17.50
N ILE A 31 3.04 6.32 16.93
CA ILE A 31 3.40 4.94 17.30
C ILE A 31 4.76 4.52 16.77
N ILE A 32 5.13 4.97 15.56
CA ILE A 32 6.49 4.76 15.04
C ILE A 32 7.49 5.43 15.98
N ILE A 33 7.28 6.69 16.35
CA ILE A 33 8.15 7.42 17.27
C ILE A 33 8.21 6.73 18.64
N ASP A 34 7.07 6.33 19.22
CA ASP A 34 7.02 5.59 20.49
C ASP A 34 7.86 4.30 20.43
N SER A 35 7.72 3.53 19.34
CA SER A 35 8.43 2.28 19.15
C SER A 35 9.94 2.46 19.04
N GLU A 36 10.40 3.49 18.34
CA GLU A 36 11.82 3.75 18.11
C GLU A 36 12.50 4.36 19.34
N ILE A 37 11.81 5.26 20.06
CA ILE A 37 12.27 5.78 21.35
C ILE A 37 12.46 4.63 22.33
N THR A 38 11.48 3.73 22.45
CA THR A 38 11.57 2.62 23.41
C THR A 38 12.58 1.54 22.99
N ALA A 39 12.86 1.42 21.69
CA ALA A 39 13.84 0.44 21.21
C ALA A 39 15.29 0.88 21.45
N THR A 40 15.55 2.19 21.51
CA THR A 40 16.90 2.74 21.72
C THR A 40 17.35 2.62 23.20
N THR A 41 16.43 2.25 24.09
CA THR A 41 16.57 2.19 25.55
C THR A 41 17.53 1.13 26.10
N GLY A 42 18.08 0.23 25.28
CA GLY A 42 19.13 -0.70 25.73
C GLY A 42 20.31 -0.03 26.47
N ASP A 43 20.51 1.28 26.26
CA ASP A 43 21.57 2.08 26.88
C ASP A 43 21.08 3.28 27.75
N ASN A 44 19.78 3.59 27.87
CA ASN A 44 19.28 4.76 28.66
C ASN A 44 17.86 4.53 29.23
N ASP A 45 17.57 5.08 30.42
CA ASP A 45 16.42 4.86 31.35
C ASP A 45 14.95 5.10 30.83
N PHE A 46 14.72 5.16 29.52
CA PHE A 46 13.40 5.40 28.91
C PHE A 46 12.54 4.13 28.77
N SER A 47 11.99 3.64 29.88
CA SER A 47 11.05 2.51 29.89
C SER A 47 9.69 2.85 29.22
N LYS A 48 8.91 1.83 28.85
CA LYS A 48 7.52 1.97 28.34
C LYS A 48 6.58 2.73 29.28
N THR A 49 6.95 2.83 30.56
CA THR A 49 6.24 3.60 31.59
C THR A 49 6.59 5.09 31.59
N HIS A 50 7.59 5.52 30.80
CA HIS A 50 8.04 6.90 30.77
C HIS A 50 6.90 7.83 30.29
N PRO A 51 6.74 9.03 30.88
CA PRO A 51 5.65 9.96 30.56
C PRO A 51 5.57 10.33 29.07
N ILE A 52 6.71 10.35 28.37
CA ILE A 52 6.76 10.62 26.92
C ILE A 52 6.08 9.49 26.11
N SER A 53 6.33 8.23 26.46
CA SER A 53 5.69 7.08 25.80
C SER A 53 4.18 7.08 26.06
N LEU A 54 3.79 7.36 27.30
CA LEU A 54 2.38 7.53 27.69
C LEU A 54 1.69 8.66 26.90
N LEU A 55 2.36 9.81 26.76
CA LEU A 55 1.86 10.96 26.01
C LEU A 55 1.65 10.59 24.53
N LEU A 56 2.63 10.00 23.87
CA LEU A 56 2.55 9.61 22.45
C LEU A 56 1.40 8.63 22.19
N ARG A 57 1.20 7.65 23.09
CA ARG A 57 0.10 6.69 23.02
C ARG A 57 -1.26 7.35 23.24
N SER A 58 -1.35 8.26 24.22
CA SER A 58 -2.57 9.02 24.45
C SER A 58 -2.95 9.89 23.24
N LEU A 59 -1.98 10.53 22.60
CA LEU A 59 -2.17 11.29 21.36
C LEU A 59 -2.60 10.37 20.20
N CYS A 60 -2.03 9.17 20.09
CA CYS A 60 -2.47 8.19 19.10
C CYS A 60 -3.94 7.76 19.29
N VAL A 61 -4.37 7.53 20.53
CA VAL A 61 -5.77 7.21 20.83
C VAL A 61 -6.69 8.39 20.51
N LEU A 62 -6.31 9.62 20.86
CA LEU A 62 -7.06 10.83 20.51
C LEU A 62 -7.18 11.00 18.99
N CYS A 63 -6.08 10.82 18.25
CA CYS A 63 -6.10 10.83 16.78
C CYS A 63 -6.99 9.72 16.21
N THR A 64 -7.02 8.55 16.84
CA THR A 64 -7.88 7.43 16.43
C THR A 64 -9.36 7.74 16.66
N ILE A 65 -9.73 8.34 17.80
CA ILE A 65 -11.10 8.81 18.06
C ILE A 65 -11.51 9.90 17.04
N ALA A 66 -10.63 10.86 16.77
CA ALA A 66 -10.86 11.90 15.78
C ALA A 66 -11.00 11.34 14.35
N LEU A 67 -10.17 10.34 14.00
CA LEU A 67 -10.27 9.60 12.75
C LEU A 67 -11.63 8.92 12.62
N MET A 68 -12.08 8.19 13.64
CA MET A 68 -13.36 7.49 13.65
C MET A 68 -14.54 8.47 13.48
N ALA A 69 -14.52 9.59 14.20
CA ALA A 69 -15.52 10.66 14.04
C ALA A 69 -15.51 11.22 12.61
N SER A 70 -14.33 11.43 12.02
CA SER A 70 -14.20 11.90 10.63
C SER A 70 -14.73 10.90 9.60
N LEU A 71 -14.57 9.59 9.83
CA LEU A 71 -15.12 8.53 8.97
C LEU A 71 -16.63 8.47 9.04
N ILE A 72 -17.22 8.57 10.24
CA ILE A 72 -18.67 8.68 10.41
C ILE A 72 -19.19 9.92 9.68
N HIS A 73 -18.47 11.05 9.78
CA HIS A 73 -18.85 12.28 9.08
C HIS A 73 -18.74 12.16 7.55
N TYR A 74 -17.71 11.46 7.05
CA TYR A 74 -17.54 11.15 5.64
C TYR A 74 -18.74 10.35 5.09
N HIS A 75 -19.07 9.23 5.74
CA HIS A 75 -20.17 8.35 5.32
C HIS A 75 -21.54 9.05 5.46
N SER A 76 -21.70 9.90 6.47
CA SER A 76 -22.90 10.74 6.61
C SER A 76 -23.10 11.69 5.42
N ILE A 77 -22.03 12.26 4.87
CA ILE A 77 -22.10 13.10 3.67
C ILE A 77 -22.39 12.26 2.44
N GLU A 78 -21.83 11.06 2.34
CA GLU A 78 -22.11 10.15 1.23
C GLU A 78 -23.57 9.71 1.18
N VAL A 79 -24.19 9.44 2.34
CA VAL A 79 -25.63 9.18 2.46
C VAL A 79 -26.44 10.41 2.08
N LYS A 80 -26.06 11.62 2.54
CA LYS A 80 -26.72 12.88 2.13
C LYS A 80 -26.64 13.14 0.62
N MET A 81 -25.51 12.83 0.00
CA MET A 81 -25.35 12.95 -1.46
C MET A 81 -26.27 11.97 -2.19
N ALA A 82 -26.38 10.72 -1.71
CA ALA A 82 -27.27 9.72 -2.30
C ALA A 82 -28.77 10.07 -2.12
N LEU A 83 -29.12 10.68 -0.99
CA LEU A 83 -30.47 11.20 -0.74
C LEU A 83 -30.86 12.27 -1.77
N ILE A 84 -29.96 13.22 -2.03
CA ILE A 84 -30.17 14.28 -3.04
C ILE A 84 -30.30 13.70 -4.45
N ASP A 85 -29.49 12.69 -4.79
CA ASP A 85 -29.52 12.04 -6.10
C ASP A 85 -30.82 11.21 -6.28
N SER A 86 -31.38 10.64 -5.20
CA SER A 86 -32.64 9.88 -5.23
C SER A 86 -33.89 10.76 -5.13
N GLY A 87 -33.76 11.97 -4.60
CA GLY A 87 -34.88 12.90 -4.41
C GLY A 87 -35.84 12.52 -3.27
N ALA A 88 -35.46 11.55 -2.42
CA ALA A 88 -36.22 11.18 -1.23
C ALA A 88 -35.97 12.17 -0.08
N ASP A 89 -36.93 12.28 0.84
CA ASP A 89 -36.81 13.17 2.01
C ASP A 89 -36.20 12.44 3.23
N ASP A 90 -36.37 11.12 3.32
CA ASP A 90 -35.87 10.30 4.43
C ASP A 90 -34.50 9.69 4.16
N TRP A 91 -33.52 10.02 5.02
CA TRP A 91 -32.15 9.50 4.95
C TRP A 91 -32.06 7.98 5.07
N ARG A 92 -33.04 7.34 5.72
CA ARG A 92 -33.12 5.88 5.89
C ARG A 92 -33.23 5.16 4.55
N VAL A 93 -33.89 5.77 3.56
CA VAL A 93 -34.01 5.23 2.21
C VAL A 93 -32.66 5.22 1.50
N ALA A 94 -31.79 6.19 1.82
CA ALA A 94 -30.44 6.30 1.26
C ALA A 94 -29.39 5.45 2.00
N LEU A 95 -29.70 4.93 3.20
CA LEU A 95 -28.81 4.05 3.96
C LEU A 95 -29.01 2.59 3.53
N THR A 96 -28.18 2.12 2.60
CA THR A 96 -28.17 0.70 2.21
C THR A 96 -27.37 -0.16 3.18
N THR A 97 -27.72 -1.45 3.28
CA THR A 97 -26.98 -2.45 4.08
C THR A 97 -25.52 -2.54 3.67
N GLU A 98 -25.24 -2.46 2.37
CA GLU A 98 -23.88 -2.45 1.83
C GLU A 98 -23.04 -1.27 2.37
N ARG A 99 -23.62 -0.05 2.45
CA ARG A 99 -22.94 1.13 3.00
C ARG A 99 -22.70 0.99 4.49
N ALA A 100 -23.68 0.43 5.22
CA ALA A 100 -23.54 0.18 6.65
C ALA A 100 -22.42 -0.84 6.95
N ILE A 101 -22.32 -1.92 6.17
CA ILE A 101 -21.26 -2.93 6.28
C ILE A 101 -19.90 -2.32 5.98
N LYS A 102 -19.77 -1.51 4.91
CA LYS A 102 -18.52 -0.80 4.57
C LYS A 102 -18.08 0.13 5.70
N LEU A 103 -19.00 0.92 6.25
CA LEU A 103 -18.72 1.78 7.41
C LEU A 103 -18.26 0.94 8.61
N ALA A 104 -18.96 -0.16 8.93
CA ALA A 104 -18.60 -1.01 10.06
C ALA A 104 -17.19 -1.60 9.92
N ILE A 105 -16.82 -2.11 8.74
CA ILE A 105 -15.47 -2.63 8.46
C ILE A 105 -14.42 -1.53 8.61
N GLU A 106 -14.66 -0.34 8.04
CA GLU A 106 -13.73 0.78 8.16
C GLU A 106 -13.52 1.21 9.61
N LEU A 107 -14.60 1.25 10.40
CA LEU A 107 -14.55 1.57 11.82
C LEU A 107 -13.79 0.49 12.61
N ILE A 108 -14.01 -0.80 12.35
CA ILE A 108 -13.27 -1.89 13.02
C ILE A 108 -11.78 -1.79 12.70
N VAL A 109 -11.41 -1.64 11.43
CA VAL A 109 -10.00 -1.53 11.01
C VAL A 109 -9.33 -0.29 11.63
N CYS A 110 -10.03 0.84 11.66
CA CYS A 110 -9.48 2.08 12.22
C CYS A 110 -9.50 2.13 13.76
N ALA A 111 -10.35 1.35 14.43
CA ALA A 111 -10.42 1.30 15.89
C ALA A 111 -9.19 0.60 16.51
N ILE A 112 -8.55 -0.31 15.78
CA ILE A 112 -7.34 -1.00 16.26
C ILE A 112 -6.22 0.02 16.44
N CYS A 113 -5.83 0.26 17.68
CA CYS A 113 -4.68 1.07 18.08
C CYS A 113 -4.11 0.53 19.41
N PRO A 114 -2.80 0.73 19.66
CA PRO A 114 -2.21 0.44 20.96
C PRO A 114 -2.70 1.47 21.99
N PHE A 115 -3.31 0.98 23.07
CA PHE A 115 -3.82 1.80 24.16
C PHE A 115 -2.73 2.01 25.22
N PRO A 116 -2.69 3.17 25.90
CA PRO A 116 -1.78 3.35 27.04
C PRO A 116 -2.13 2.36 28.16
N GLY A 117 -1.12 1.70 28.73
CA GLY A 117 -1.30 0.73 29.83
C GLY A 117 -1.64 -0.70 29.39
N THR A 118 -1.49 -1.02 28.12
CA THR A 118 -1.46 -2.38 27.60
C THR A 118 -0.37 -3.20 28.29
N GLY A 119 -0.74 -4.41 28.73
CA GLY A 119 0.18 -5.32 29.40
C GLY A 119 1.19 -5.98 28.46
N ILE A 120 1.88 -6.96 29.02
CA ILE A 120 2.82 -7.83 28.31
C ILE A 120 2.08 -9.09 27.88
N MET A 121 2.39 -9.60 26.70
CA MET A 121 1.91 -10.87 26.17
C MET A 121 3.09 -11.79 25.88
N GLN A 122 2.96 -13.05 26.28
CA GLN A 122 3.94 -14.08 25.96
C GLN A 122 3.67 -14.66 24.58
N TRP A 123 4.67 -14.63 23.71
CA TRP A 123 4.60 -15.27 22.40
C TRP A 123 5.79 -16.19 22.15
N SER A 124 5.63 -17.13 21.22
CA SER A 124 6.67 -18.11 20.93
C SER A 124 7.75 -17.54 20.03
N TYR A 125 8.99 -17.65 20.48
CA TYR A 125 10.21 -17.37 19.73
C TYR A 125 10.93 -18.68 19.43
N ILE A 126 11.26 -18.95 18.17
CA ILE A 126 11.94 -20.19 17.77
C ILE A 126 13.41 -19.89 17.57
N HIS A 127 14.27 -20.44 18.42
CA HIS A 127 15.71 -20.23 18.28
C HIS A 127 16.27 -20.90 17.02
N PRO A 128 17.15 -20.22 16.25
CA PRO A 128 17.67 -20.73 14.99
C PRO A 128 18.51 -22.01 15.15
N ASP A 129 19.35 -22.09 16.19
CA ASP A 129 20.29 -23.21 16.38
C ASP A 129 19.62 -24.48 16.94
N SER A 130 18.77 -24.31 17.94
CA SER A 130 18.19 -25.45 18.68
C SER A 130 16.79 -25.84 18.20
N ARG A 131 16.14 -25.00 17.37
CA ARG A 131 14.73 -25.11 16.96
C ARG A 131 13.74 -25.25 18.14
N LYS A 132 14.18 -24.90 19.36
CA LYS A 132 13.34 -24.90 20.55
C LYS A 132 12.52 -23.62 20.57
N ALA A 133 11.22 -23.76 20.85
CA ALA A 133 10.32 -22.64 21.06
C ALA A 133 10.42 -22.20 22.52
N THR A 134 10.83 -20.97 22.76
CA THR A 134 10.82 -20.29 24.06
C THR A 134 9.73 -19.23 24.06
N MET A 135 9.18 -18.93 25.24
CA MET A 135 8.18 -17.86 25.37
C MET A 135 8.90 -16.58 25.74
N VAL A 136 8.69 -15.53 24.95
CA VAL A 136 9.28 -14.20 25.16
C VAL A 136 8.17 -13.21 25.48
N ASP A 137 8.43 -12.37 26.48
CA ASP A 137 7.56 -11.30 26.93
C ASP A 137 7.61 -10.12 25.95
N VAL A 138 6.50 -9.85 25.26
CA VAL A 138 6.39 -8.77 24.28
C VAL A 138 5.22 -7.84 24.60
N PRO A 139 5.42 -6.51 24.55
CA PRO A 139 4.33 -5.56 24.75
C PRO A 139 3.21 -5.78 23.72
N VAL A 140 1.96 -5.83 24.19
CA VAL A 140 0.78 -6.01 23.31
C VAL A 140 0.69 -4.93 22.23
N ASP A 141 1.29 -3.76 22.47
CA ASP A 141 1.36 -2.65 21.51
C ASP A 141 1.97 -3.03 20.17
N VAL A 142 2.93 -3.94 20.18
CA VAL A 142 3.62 -4.42 18.98
C VAL A 142 2.61 -5.05 18.03
N ILE A 143 1.81 -5.99 18.56
CA ILE A 143 0.78 -6.69 17.80
C ILE A 143 -0.31 -5.73 17.36
N LEU A 144 -0.70 -4.78 18.20
CA LEU A 144 -1.72 -3.78 17.84
C LEU A 144 -1.23 -2.74 16.84
N SER A 145 0.09 -2.48 16.78
CA SER A 145 0.69 -1.53 15.84
C SER A 145 0.75 -2.04 14.40
N VAL A 146 0.89 -3.36 14.20
CA VAL A 146 0.96 -3.99 12.88
C VAL A 146 -0.33 -3.77 12.06
N PRO A 147 -1.54 -4.04 12.59
CA PRO A 147 -2.81 -3.72 11.92
C PRO A 147 -3.04 -2.23 11.68
N MET A 148 -2.35 -1.31 12.37
CA MET A 148 -2.51 0.13 12.08
C MET A 148 -2.06 0.47 10.66
N PHE A 149 -1.15 -0.30 10.05
CA PHE A 149 -0.76 -0.13 8.65
C PHE A 149 -1.89 -0.43 7.68
N LEU A 150 -2.93 -1.17 8.08
CA LEU A 150 -4.14 -1.33 7.26
C LEU A 150 -4.79 0.03 6.97
N ARG A 151 -4.62 1.04 7.84
CA ARG A 151 -5.09 2.42 7.62
C ARG A 151 -4.49 3.08 6.37
N ALA A 152 -3.45 2.49 5.74
CA ALA A 152 -2.94 2.92 4.43
C ALA A 152 -4.01 2.93 3.32
N TYR A 153 -5.14 2.23 3.50
CA TYR A 153 -6.29 2.35 2.58
C TYR A 153 -6.82 3.80 2.48
N LEU A 154 -6.67 4.62 3.53
CA LEU A 154 -7.07 6.04 3.53
C LEU A 154 -6.24 6.85 2.53
N LEU A 155 -4.96 6.51 2.37
CA LEU A 155 -4.11 7.11 1.35
C LEU A 155 -4.60 6.73 -0.05
N CYS A 156 -4.96 5.46 -0.25
CA CYS A 156 -5.54 4.99 -1.50
C CYS A 156 -6.85 5.73 -1.84
N ARG A 157 -7.74 5.93 -0.85
CA ARG A 157 -8.96 6.72 -0.99
C ARG A 157 -8.64 8.17 -1.36
N PHE A 158 -7.71 8.81 -0.65
CA PHE A 158 -7.29 10.17 -0.91
C PHE A 158 -6.78 10.34 -2.35
N MET A 159 -5.89 9.44 -2.80
CA MET A 159 -5.37 9.45 -4.18
C MET A 159 -6.49 9.37 -5.21
N VAL A 160 -7.51 8.56 -4.99
CA VAL A 160 -8.67 8.46 -5.89
C VAL A 160 -9.51 9.73 -5.89
N LEU A 161 -9.83 10.29 -4.72
CA LEU A 161 -10.67 11.49 -4.61
C LEU A 161 -9.96 12.76 -5.14
N HIS A 162 -8.63 12.78 -5.13
CA HIS A 162 -7.81 13.88 -5.66
C HIS A 162 -7.27 13.64 -7.07
N SER A 163 -7.56 12.48 -7.69
CA SER A 163 -7.22 12.24 -9.08
C SER A 163 -7.99 13.23 -9.98
N LYS A 164 -7.28 13.87 -10.93
CA LYS A 164 -7.87 14.79 -11.91
C LYS A 164 -9.08 14.17 -12.63
N GLN A 165 -9.00 12.86 -12.90
CA GLN A 165 -10.05 12.08 -13.54
C GLN A 165 -11.39 12.12 -12.77
N PHE A 166 -11.35 12.18 -11.44
CA PHE A 166 -12.54 12.21 -10.57
C PHE A 166 -13.10 13.62 -10.37
N GLN A 167 -12.23 14.63 -10.45
CA GLN A 167 -12.61 16.02 -10.23
C GLN A 167 -13.23 16.66 -11.46
N ASP A 168 -12.85 16.22 -12.67
CA ASP A 168 -13.37 16.80 -13.90
C ASP A 168 -14.81 16.36 -14.23
N ALA A 169 -15.68 17.35 -14.42
CA ALA A 169 -17.09 17.13 -14.70
C ALA A 169 -17.34 16.61 -16.13
N ALA A 170 -16.50 17.01 -17.09
CA ALA A 170 -16.61 16.54 -18.47
C ALA A 170 -16.29 15.03 -18.53
N THR A 171 -15.18 14.63 -17.92
CA THR A 171 -14.79 13.22 -17.75
C THR A 171 -15.88 12.38 -17.09
N ARG A 172 -16.50 12.87 -16.01
CA ARG A 172 -17.64 12.20 -15.34
C ARG A 172 -18.85 12.02 -16.26
N SER A 173 -19.13 13.01 -17.09
CA SER A 173 -20.26 12.96 -18.03
C SER A 173 -20.00 11.93 -19.13
N ILE A 174 -18.78 11.90 -19.68
CA ILE A 174 -18.37 10.90 -20.67
C ILE A 174 -18.41 9.49 -20.08
N ALA A 175 -17.94 9.29 -18.85
CA ALA A 175 -17.99 8.01 -18.17
C ALA A 175 -19.44 7.53 -17.96
N ALA A 176 -20.34 8.42 -17.55
CA ALA A 176 -21.76 8.11 -17.39
C ALA A 176 -22.44 7.74 -18.73
N LEU A 177 -22.12 8.46 -19.82
CA LEU A 177 -22.63 8.14 -21.16
C LEU A 177 -22.20 6.74 -21.62
N ASN A 178 -21.00 6.32 -21.26
CA ASN A 178 -20.47 4.98 -21.57
C ASN A 178 -20.83 3.93 -20.51
N ARG A 179 -21.66 4.27 -19.51
CA ARG A 179 -22.02 3.39 -18.38
C ARG A 179 -20.81 2.83 -17.61
N ILE A 180 -19.73 3.60 -17.56
CA ILE A 180 -18.52 3.25 -16.80
C ILE A 180 -18.58 3.96 -15.44
N SER A 181 -18.58 3.18 -14.36
CA SER A 181 -18.42 3.72 -13.01
C SER A 181 -16.97 4.13 -12.80
N MET A 182 -16.76 5.36 -12.32
CA MET A 182 -15.44 5.79 -11.87
C MET A 182 -15.21 5.26 -10.47
N ASP A 183 -14.63 4.07 -10.40
CA ASP A 183 -14.27 3.36 -9.16
C ASP A 183 -12.76 3.36 -8.92
N PHE A 184 -12.33 2.93 -7.73
CA PHE A 184 -10.90 2.76 -7.38
C PHE A 184 -10.14 1.92 -8.41
N ARG A 185 -10.73 0.80 -8.84
CA ARG A 185 -10.13 -0.10 -9.84
C ARG A 185 -9.87 0.60 -11.17
N PHE A 186 -10.76 1.51 -11.58
CA PHE A 186 -10.59 2.29 -12.79
C PHE A 186 -9.41 3.26 -12.65
N VAL A 187 -9.29 3.97 -11.52
CA VAL A 187 -8.15 4.90 -11.29
C VAL A 187 -6.81 4.18 -11.34
N ILE A 188 -6.68 3.08 -10.61
CA ILE A 188 -5.43 2.32 -10.60
C ILE A 188 -5.10 1.81 -12.00
N LYS A 189 -6.11 1.32 -12.75
CA LYS A 189 -5.93 0.89 -14.14
C LYS A 189 -5.45 2.03 -15.04
N THR A 190 -6.00 3.24 -14.89
CA THR A 190 -5.59 4.42 -15.66
C THR A 190 -4.17 4.87 -15.27
N MET A 191 -3.85 4.96 -13.98
CA MET A 191 -2.50 5.30 -13.51
C MET A 191 -1.45 4.29 -14.02
N MET A 192 -1.78 3.00 -14.02
CA MET A 192 -0.97 1.93 -14.59
C MET A 192 -0.88 1.97 -16.12
N ALA A 193 -1.86 2.55 -16.81
CA ALA A 193 -1.80 2.74 -18.26
C ALA A 193 -0.85 3.89 -18.62
N ASP A 194 -0.96 5.01 -17.91
CA ASP A 194 -0.20 6.24 -18.21
C ASP A 194 1.27 6.10 -17.80
N HIS A 195 1.55 5.70 -16.55
CA HIS A 195 2.91 5.67 -15.99
C HIS A 195 3.17 4.36 -15.20
N PRO A 196 3.13 3.18 -15.85
CA PRO A 196 3.19 1.88 -15.16
C PRO A 196 4.44 1.71 -14.29
N LEU A 197 5.62 2.05 -14.82
CA LEU A 197 6.90 1.88 -14.10
C LEU A 197 6.97 2.79 -12.86
N ARG A 198 6.53 4.05 -12.96
CA ARG A 198 6.53 4.97 -11.82
C ARG A 198 5.60 4.47 -10.72
N VAL A 199 4.41 3.98 -11.07
CA VAL A 199 3.45 3.43 -10.11
C VAL A 199 4.03 2.20 -9.40
N LEU A 200 4.61 1.26 -10.16
CA LEU A 200 5.22 0.04 -9.59
C LEU A 200 6.41 0.37 -8.67
N VAL A 201 7.29 1.31 -9.04
CA VAL A 201 8.43 1.70 -8.21
C VAL A 201 7.97 2.35 -6.91
N VAL A 202 7.03 3.30 -6.97
CA VAL A 202 6.50 3.97 -5.76
C VAL A 202 5.81 2.95 -4.83
N PHE A 203 5.03 2.03 -5.39
CA PHE A 203 4.41 0.95 -4.63
C PHE A 203 5.46 0.05 -3.97
N THR A 204 6.49 -0.37 -4.71
CA THR A 204 7.51 -1.29 -4.20
C THR A 204 8.33 -0.68 -3.07
N VAL A 205 8.80 0.57 -3.23
CA VAL A 205 9.60 1.26 -2.21
C VAL A 205 8.77 1.54 -0.95
N SER A 206 7.52 1.99 -1.10
CA SER A 206 6.64 2.19 0.05
C SER A 206 6.32 0.89 0.78
N PHE A 207 6.08 -0.20 0.04
CA PHE A 207 5.88 -1.53 0.61
C PHE A 207 7.11 -2.02 1.38
N TRP A 208 8.32 -1.87 0.83
CA TRP A 208 9.56 -2.26 1.52
C TRP A 208 9.75 -1.51 2.84
N ILE A 209 9.52 -0.20 2.87
CA ILE A 209 9.66 0.61 4.07
C ILE A 209 8.63 0.16 5.13
N CYS A 210 7.35 0.01 4.76
CA CYS A 210 6.30 -0.41 5.68
C CYS A 210 6.53 -1.82 6.22
N MET A 211 6.81 -2.79 5.35
CA MET A 211 7.03 -4.17 5.76
C MET A 211 8.31 -4.34 6.57
N SER A 212 9.38 -3.59 6.25
CA SER A 212 10.61 -3.59 7.05
C SER A 212 10.35 -3.13 8.48
N TRP A 213 9.61 -2.02 8.64
CA TRP A 213 9.27 -1.53 9.97
C TRP A 213 8.39 -2.54 10.74
N MET A 214 7.36 -3.11 10.10
CA MET A 214 6.50 -4.13 10.73
C MET A 214 7.28 -5.39 11.13
N PHE A 215 8.19 -5.85 10.27
CA PHE A 215 9.05 -7.00 10.53
C PHE A 215 10.00 -6.73 11.70
N THR A 216 10.58 -5.52 11.74
CA THR A 216 11.41 -5.06 12.86
C THR A 216 10.63 -5.17 14.16
N GLN A 217 9.39 -4.67 14.22
CA GLN A 217 8.59 -4.76 15.46
C GLN A 217 8.32 -6.21 15.88
N CYS A 218 8.15 -7.12 14.93
CA CYS A 218 7.87 -8.52 15.24
C CYS A 218 9.09 -9.33 15.70
N GLU A 219 10.31 -9.01 15.25
CA GLU A 219 11.52 -9.78 15.58
C GLU A 219 12.43 -9.11 16.62
N ARG A 220 12.16 -7.86 17.02
CA ARG A 220 13.03 -7.03 17.90
C ARG A 220 13.23 -7.57 19.32
N TYR A 221 12.40 -8.49 19.80
CA TYR A 221 12.37 -8.89 21.21
C TYR A 221 13.19 -10.16 21.52
N ASP A 222 14.05 -10.60 20.61
CA ASP A 222 14.92 -11.77 20.81
C ASP A 222 16.03 -11.58 21.87
N GLY A 223 16.32 -10.33 22.25
CA GLY A 223 17.36 -9.94 23.20
C GLY A 223 18.82 -10.07 22.70
N GLN A 224 19.06 -10.30 21.41
CA GLN A 224 20.40 -10.67 20.90
C GLN A 224 21.18 -9.55 20.20
N LEU A 225 20.53 -8.62 19.48
CA LEU A 225 21.22 -7.50 18.82
C LEU A 225 20.75 -6.11 19.33
N SER A 226 21.51 -5.07 18.99
CA SER A 226 21.12 -3.68 19.26
C SER A 226 20.09 -3.16 18.24
N ALA A 227 19.18 -2.30 18.70
CA ALA A 227 18.01 -1.84 17.95
C ALA A 227 18.31 -1.23 16.56
N LYS A 228 19.47 -0.58 16.38
CA LYS A 228 19.87 0.03 15.10
C LYS A 228 20.14 -0.99 14.00
N HIS A 229 20.67 -2.16 14.34
CA HIS A 229 20.97 -3.20 13.35
C HIS A 229 19.70 -3.89 12.85
N TYR A 230 18.63 -3.96 13.66
CA TYR A 230 17.39 -4.63 13.28
C TYR A 230 16.68 -4.01 12.07
N TYR A 231 16.60 -2.68 11.97
CA TYR A 231 15.83 -2.08 10.86
C TYR A 231 16.50 -2.29 9.50
N LEU A 232 17.83 -2.13 9.41
CA LEU A 232 18.57 -2.37 8.16
C LEU A 232 18.56 -3.86 7.78
N ASN A 233 18.69 -4.76 8.77
CA ASN A 233 18.58 -6.20 8.57
C ASN A 233 17.18 -6.61 8.13
N SER A 234 16.13 -5.99 8.69
CA SER A 234 14.74 -6.19 8.28
C SER A 234 14.51 -5.70 6.86
N LEU A 235 15.07 -4.54 6.49
CA LEU A 235 14.95 -4.01 5.14
C LEU A 235 15.62 -4.94 4.12
N TRP A 236 16.84 -5.41 4.43
CA TRP A 236 17.54 -6.41 3.65
C TRP A 236 16.71 -7.68 3.48
N PHE A 237 16.21 -8.24 4.58
CA PHE A 237 15.36 -9.44 4.58
C PHE A 237 14.11 -9.27 3.71
N ILE A 238 13.40 -8.14 3.84
CA ILE A 238 12.19 -7.86 3.06
C ILE A 238 12.51 -7.73 1.58
N ILE A 239 13.60 -7.05 1.19
CA ILE A 239 14.00 -6.91 -0.22
C ILE A 239 14.35 -8.29 -0.81
N VAL A 240 15.19 -9.07 -0.13
CA VAL A 240 15.63 -10.41 -0.57
C VAL A 240 14.45 -11.37 -0.69
N THR A 241 13.51 -11.30 0.26
CA THR A 241 12.28 -12.11 0.25
C THR A 241 11.33 -11.68 -0.86
N PHE A 242 11.13 -10.38 -1.04
CA PHE A 242 10.28 -9.82 -2.10
C PHE A 242 10.79 -10.18 -3.49
N MET A 243 12.12 -10.20 -3.66
CA MET A 243 12.77 -10.63 -4.91
C MET A 243 12.84 -12.15 -5.07
N SER A 244 12.29 -12.93 -4.13
CA SER A 244 12.34 -14.40 -4.12
C SER A 244 13.75 -15.00 -4.20
N VAL A 245 14.76 -14.30 -3.66
CA VAL A 245 16.16 -14.78 -3.63
C VAL A 245 16.40 -15.69 -2.43
N GLY A 246 16.09 -15.20 -1.23
CA GLY A 246 16.13 -15.99 0.01
C GLY A 246 17.51 -16.55 0.39
N TYR A 247 18.51 -15.68 0.64
CA TYR A 247 19.87 -16.11 1.01
C TYR A 247 19.93 -16.97 2.29
N GLY A 248 19.00 -16.77 3.24
CA GLY A 248 18.90 -17.55 4.47
C GLY A 248 19.85 -17.09 5.59
N ASP A 249 20.50 -15.94 5.42
CA ASP A 249 21.33 -15.28 6.42
C ASP A 249 20.50 -14.67 7.56
N ILE A 250 19.32 -14.14 7.25
CA ILE A 250 18.33 -13.65 8.21
C ILE A 250 17.00 -14.38 7.97
N VAL A 251 16.40 -14.91 9.04
CA VAL A 251 15.15 -15.68 8.99
C VAL A 251 14.20 -15.27 10.12
N PRO A 252 12.87 -15.32 9.90
CA PRO A 252 11.90 -14.99 10.93
C PRO A 252 11.77 -16.10 11.98
N ASN A 253 11.91 -15.72 13.23
CA ASN A 253 11.84 -16.62 14.38
C ASN A 253 10.48 -16.56 15.08
N THR A 254 9.65 -15.54 14.79
CA THR A 254 8.28 -15.42 15.29
C THR A 254 7.23 -15.80 14.25
N TYR A 255 6.03 -16.21 14.70
CA TYR A 255 4.90 -16.44 13.80
C TYR A 255 4.42 -15.16 13.09
N CYS A 256 4.52 -13.99 13.75
CA CYS A 256 4.25 -12.72 13.10
C CYS A 256 5.23 -12.48 11.93
N GLY A 257 6.53 -12.58 12.17
CA GLY A 257 7.57 -12.39 11.15
C GLY A 257 7.40 -13.36 9.98
N ARG A 258 7.06 -14.63 10.25
CA ARG A 258 6.76 -15.62 9.21
C ARG A 258 5.54 -15.24 8.37
N THR A 259 4.49 -14.72 8.99
CA THR A 259 3.30 -14.24 8.28
C THR A 259 3.65 -13.06 7.37
N LEU A 260 4.47 -12.12 7.86
CA LEU A 260 4.97 -10.99 7.07
C LEU A 260 5.88 -11.43 5.91
N ALA A 261 6.71 -12.46 6.12
CA ALA A 261 7.56 -13.02 5.07
C ALA A 261 6.73 -13.67 3.95
N VAL A 262 5.71 -14.46 4.30
CA VAL A 262 4.80 -15.09 3.33
C VAL A 262 4.04 -14.04 2.53
N THR A 263 3.47 -13.01 3.18
CA THR A 263 2.76 -11.94 2.46
C THR A 263 3.70 -11.15 1.57
N THR A 264 4.93 -10.86 2.02
CA THR A 264 5.98 -10.22 1.21
C THR A 264 6.29 -11.02 -0.05
N GLY A 265 6.46 -12.34 0.04
CA GLY A 265 6.73 -13.20 -1.11
C GLY A 265 5.57 -13.23 -2.12
N ILE A 266 4.33 -13.32 -1.65
CA ILE A 266 3.13 -13.30 -2.52
C ILE A 266 3.03 -11.97 -3.27
N VAL A 267 3.20 -10.84 -2.58
CA VAL A 267 3.15 -9.51 -3.21
C VAL A 267 4.32 -9.34 -4.18
N GLY A 268 5.52 -9.79 -3.82
CA GLY A 268 6.72 -9.76 -4.66
C GLY A 268 6.53 -10.50 -5.98
N ALA A 269 5.99 -11.72 -5.94
CA ALA A 269 5.66 -12.49 -7.14
C ALA A 269 4.65 -11.76 -8.05
N GLY A 270 3.62 -11.15 -7.45
CA GLY A 270 2.62 -10.36 -8.17
C GLY A 270 3.22 -9.12 -8.86
N VAL A 271 4.07 -8.37 -8.16
CA VAL A 271 4.74 -7.19 -8.71
C VAL A 271 5.74 -7.56 -9.79
N SER A 272 6.53 -8.63 -9.61
CA SER A 272 7.45 -9.15 -10.62
C SER A 272 6.70 -9.54 -11.90
N SER A 273 5.56 -10.22 -11.77
CA SER A 273 4.70 -10.58 -12.90
C SER A 273 4.17 -9.35 -13.64
N ALA A 274 3.70 -8.33 -12.90
CA ALA A 274 3.24 -7.07 -13.48
C ALA A 274 4.38 -6.31 -14.18
N LEU A 275 5.58 -6.31 -13.62
CA LEU A 275 6.76 -5.68 -14.20
C LEU A 275 7.14 -6.33 -15.53
N ILE A 276 7.17 -7.68 -15.58
CA ILE A 276 7.42 -8.43 -16.82
C ILE A 276 6.40 -8.05 -17.91
N ALA A 277 5.10 -8.00 -17.56
CA ALA A 277 4.04 -7.61 -18.50
C ALA A 277 4.23 -6.17 -19.02
N VAL A 278 4.63 -5.24 -18.15
CA VAL A 278 4.89 -3.85 -18.53
C VAL A 278 6.10 -3.74 -19.45
N ILE A 279 7.21 -4.42 -19.12
CA ILE A 279 8.43 -4.43 -19.94
C ILE A 279 8.14 -5.06 -21.29
N SER A 280 7.45 -6.20 -21.33
CA SER A 280 7.07 -6.87 -22.58
C SER A 280 6.30 -5.92 -23.51
N ARG A 281 5.29 -5.22 -23.01
CA ARG A 281 4.52 -4.24 -23.80
C ARG A 281 5.35 -3.04 -24.27
N LYS A 282 6.41 -2.67 -23.53
CA LYS A 282 7.30 -1.56 -23.92
C LYS A 282 8.39 -1.98 -24.91
N LEU A 283 8.73 -3.26 -24.96
CA LEU A 283 9.64 -3.85 -25.94
C LEU A 283 8.95 -4.20 -27.27
N GLU A 284 7.61 -4.25 -27.29
CA GLU A 284 6.85 -4.40 -28.53
C GLU A 284 7.06 -3.18 -29.45
N LEU A 285 7.60 -3.44 -30.65
CA LEU A 285 7.75 -2.44 -31.69
C LEU A 285 6.38 -1.84 -32.06
N SER A 286 6.33 -0.52 -32.16
CA SER A 286 5.18 0.17 -32.71
C SER A 286 4.92 -0.26 -34.16
N ARG A 287 3.70 -0.02 -34.66
CA ARG A 287 3.35 -0.33 -36.06
C ARG A 287 4.29 0.34 -37.06
N ALA A 288 4.72 1.57 -36.77
CA ALA A 288 5.65 2.31 -37.61
C ALA A 288 7.06 1.70 -37.58
N GLU A 289 7.60 1.41 -36.39
CA GLU A 289 8.91 0.76 -36.25
C GLU A 289 8.93 -0.63 -36.89
N LYS A 290 7.85 -1.40 -36.75
CA LYS A 290 7.71 -2.71 -37.39
C LYS A 290 7.71 -2.58 -38.92
N HIS A 291 7.07 -1.54 -39.47
CA HIS A 291 7.10 -1.29 -40.91
C HIS A 291 8.52 -0.96 -41.40
N VAL A 292 9.25 -0.09 -40.70
CA VAL A 292 10.65 0.24 -41.01
C VAL A 292 11.54 -1.00 -40.89
N ASN A 293 11.36 -1.80 -39.84
CA ASN A 293 12.12 -3.03 -39.63
C ASN A 293 11.92 -4.04 -40.78
N ASN A 294 10.67 -4.20 -41.23
CA ASN A 294 10.36 -5.07 -42.37
C ASN A 294 11.03 -4.54 -43.66
N PHE A 295 10.97 -3.24 -43.91
CA PHE A 295 11.62 -2.64 -45.08
C PHE A 295 13.15 -2.83 -45.06
N MET A 296 13.78 -2.66 -43.90
CA MET A 296 15.22 -2.92 -43.73
C MET A 296 15.58 -4.38 -44.00
N ALA A 297 14.75 -5.33 -43.54
CA ALA A 297 14.93 -6.75 -43.80
C ALA A 297 14.84 -7.08 -45.30
N ASP A 298 13.84 -6.53 -46.01
CA ASP A 298 13.65 -6.74 -47.45
C ASP A 298 14.82 -6.17 -48.27
N SER A 299 15.32 -4.99 -47.91
CA SER A 299 16.50 -4.38 -48.54
C SER A 299 17.74 -5.26 -48.37
N LYS A 300 17.96 -5.80 -47.16
CA LYS A 300 19.09 -6.71 -46.87
C LYS A 300 18.99 -8.01 -47.67
N LEU A 301 17.80 -8.63 -47.73
CA LEU A 301 17.56 -9.84 -48.52
C LEU A 301 17.80 -9.60 -50.01
N THR A 302 17.37 -8.44 -50.52
CA THR A 302 17.60 -8.06 -51.92
C THR A 302 19.08 -7.97 -52.24
N ASN A 303 19.88 -7.33 -51.37
CA ASN A 303 21.33 -7.24 -51.55
C ASN A 303 22.02 -8.61 -51.44
N GLN A 304 21.61 -9.45 -50.49
CA GLN A 304 22.14 -10.81 -50.37
C GLN A 304 21.84 -11.65 -51.62
N ARG A 305 20.64 -11.54 -52.19
CA ARG A 305 20.28 -12.23 -53.45
C ARG A 305 21.16 -11.78 -54.61
N LYS A 306 21.43 -10.46 -54.73
CA LYS A 306 22.34 -9.92 -55.76
C LYS A 306 23.77 -10.47 -55.60
N ASN A 307 24.29 -10.48 -54.37
CA ASN A 307 25.63 -11.00 -54.10
C ASN A 307 25.75 -12.51 -54.37
N ALA A 308 24.75 -13.29 -53.95
CA ALA A 308 24.71 -14.73 -54.21
C ALA A 308 24.63 -15.04 -55.71
N ALA A 309 23.78 -14.30 -56.45
CA ALA A 309 23.70 -14.45 -57.90
C ALA A 309 25.04 -14.14 -58.59
N ALA A 310 25.73 -13.08 -58.15
CA ALA A 310 27.06 -12.76 -58.67
C ALA A 310 28.10 -13.86 -58.38
N LEU A 311 28.08 -14.44 -57.18
CA LEU A 311 28.96 -15.57 -56.82
C LEU A 311 28.70 -16.81 -57.65
N VAL A 312 27.44 -17.17 -57.89
CA VAL A 312 27.09 -18.32 -58.75
C VAL A 312 27.65 -18.11 -60.16
N LEU A 313 27.44 -16.92 -60.73
CA LEU A 313 27.97 -16.58 -62.06
C LEU A 313 29.50 -16.68 -62.12
N GLN A 314 30.20 -16.24 -61.07
CA GLN A 314 31.65 -16.33 -60.96
C GLN A 314 32.18 -17.77 -60.86
N GLN A 315 31.42 -18.68 -60.26
CA GLN A 315 31.81 -20.09 -60.11
C GLN A 315 31.45 -20.93 -61.34
N THR A 316 30.46 -20.49 -62.14
CA THR A 316 30.07 -21.17 -63.39
C THR A 316 30.93 -20.80 -64.59
N TRP A 317 31.67 -19.69 -64.51
CA TRP A 317 32.62 -19.24 -65.54
C TRP A 317 34.00 -19.85 -65.32
#